data_AF-A0A538R7I6-F1
#
_entry.id   AF-A0A538R7I6-F1
#
_cell.length_a   1.000
_cell.length_b   1.000
_cell.length_c   1.000
_cell.angle_alpha   90.00
_cell.angle_beta   90.00
_cell.angle_gamma   90.00
#
_symmetry.space_group_name_H-M   'P 1'
#
loop_
_entity.id
_entity.type
_entity.pdbx_description
1 polymer ?
#
loop_
_entity_poly.entity_id
_entity_poly.type
_entity_poly.pdbx_seq_one_letter_code
_entity_poly.pdbx_strand_id
1 'polypeptide(L)' 'MTTPAIDLDSLRRGARLAGFDWSDAELEEIRPQVEGALRLLRALEAIPLREDAEPTTLYRTV' A
#
# COMPACT_ATOMS: atom_id res chain seq x y z
N MET A 1 1.46 -6.13 16.76
CA MET A 1 0.31 -5.23 16.50
C MET A 1 -0.43 -5.74 15.28
N THR A 2 -1.70 -6.10 15.42
CA THR A 2 -2.51 -6.59 14.29
C THR A 2 -2.77 -5.42 13.33
N THR A 3 -2.48 -5.62 12.05
CA THR A 3 -2.80 -4.63 11.02
C THR A 3 -4.32 -4.55 10.91
N PRO A 4 -4.97 -3.38 11.13
CA PRO A 4 -6.40 -3.27 10.86
C PRO A 4 -6.64 -3.61 9.40
N ALA A 5 -7.67 -4.43 9.16
CA ALA A 5 -8.13 -4.75 7.82
C ALA A 5 -8.45 -3.44 7.09
N ILE A 6 -8.05 -3.33 5.83
CA ILE A 6 -8.47 -2.20 5.00
C ILE A 6 -9.99 -2.29 4.83
N ASP A 7 -10.72 -1.17 4.82
CA ASP A 7 -12.16 -1.18 4.58
C ASP A 7 -12.47 -1.13 3.06
N LEU A 8 -13.68 -1.56 2.67
CA LEU A 8 -14.10 -1.59 1.26
C LEU A 8 -14.15 -0.21 0.61
N ASP A 9 -14.49 0.83 1.37
CA ASP A 9 -14.59 2.20 0.85
C ASP A 9 -13.19 2.77 0.50
N SER A 10 -12.18 2.41 1.29
CA SER A 10 -10.78 2.68 1.00
C SER A 10 -10.28 1.93 -0.25
N LEU A 11 -10.67 0.67 -0.44
CA LEU A 11 -10.38 -0.07 -1.68
C LEU A 11 -11.05 0.60 -2.89
N ARG A 12 -12.31 1.01 -2.78
CA ARG A 12 -13.05 1.70 -3.84
C ARG A 12 -12.40 3.02 -4.23
N ARG A 13 -11.98 3.83 -3.25
CA ARG A 13 -11.22 5.07 -3.52
C ARG A 13 -9.90 4.80 -4.22
N GLY A 14 -9.15 3.78 -3.78
CA GLY A 14 -7.89 3.38 -4.39
C GLY A 14 -8.05 2.96 -5.85
N ALA A 15 -9.03 2.11 -6.14
CA ALA A 15 -9.34 1.68 -7.50
C ALA A 15 -9.70 2.86 -8.41
N ARG A 16 -10.56 3.77 -7.95
CA ARG A 16 -10.92 4.98 -8.71
C ARG A 16 -9.73 5.89 -8.99
N LEU A 17 -8.83 6.10 -8.02
CA LEU A 17 -7.61 6.88 -8.23
C LEU A 17 -6.66 6.26 -9.25
N ALA A 18 -6.65 4.93 -9.34
CA ALA A 18 -5.89 4.18 -10.34
C ALA A 18 -6.62 4.03 -11.69
N GLY A 19 -7.85 4.55 -11.81
CA GLY A 19 -8.64 4.49 -13.05
C GLY A 19 -9.37 3.16 -13.28
N PHE A 20 -9.52 2.33 -12.25
CA PHE A 20 -10.29 1.08 -12.31
C PHE A 20 -11.75 1.31 -11.92
N ASP A 21 -12.67 0.70 -12.67
CA ASP A 21 -14.12 0.66 -12.39
C ASP A 21 -14.54 -0.72 -11.86
N TRP A 22 -13.80 -1.23 -10.88
CA TRP A 22 -14.06 -2.53 -10.28
C TRP A 22 -15.29 -2.50 -9.38
N SER A 23 -16.07 -3.59 -9.47
CA SER A 23 -17.19 -3.87 -8.59
C SER A 23 -16.72 -4.16 -7.16
N ASP A 24 -17.63 -4.05 -6.20
CA ASP A 24 -17.34 -4.39 -4.80
C ASP A 24 -16.85 -5.85 -4.65
N ALA A 25 -17.36 -6.79 -5.47
CA ALA A 25 -16.91 -8.18 -5.45
C ALA A 25 -15.45 -8.33 -5.90
N GLU A 26 -15.05 -7.68 -6.99
CA GLU A 26 -13.66 -7.67 -7.46
C GLU A 26 -12.72 -6.99 -6.45
N LEU A 27 -13.20 -5.96 -5.74
CA LEU A 27 -12.44 -5.32 -4.67
C LEU A 27 -12.23 -6.25 -3.47
N GLU A 28 -13.25 -7.03 -3.09
CA GLU A 28 -13.11 -8.04 -2.05
C GLU A 28 -12.12 -9.15 -2.44
N GLU A 29 -12.08 -9.55 -3.72
CA GLU A 29 -11.14 -10.55 -4.22
C GLU A 29 -9.67 -10.13 -4.11
N ILE A 30 -9.38 -8.83 -4.24
CA ILE A 30 -8.01 -8.29 -4.12
C ILE A 30 -7.64 -7.88 -2.70
N ARG A 31 -8.60 -7.83 -1.75
CA ARG A 31 -8.38 -7.36 -0.38
C ARG A 31 -7.18 -8.06 0.28
N PRO A 32 -7.03 -9.41 0.23
CA PRO A 32 -5.89 -10.09 0.87
C PRO A 32 -4.52 -9.65 0.32
N GLN A 33 -4.44 -9.35 -0.98
CA GLN A 33 -3.24 -8.93 -1.68
C GLN A 33 -2.87 -7.49 -1.26
N VAL A 34 -3.86 -6.60 -1.18
CA VAL A 34 -3.67 -5.23 -0.68
C VAL A 34 -3.22 -5.24 0.79
N GLU A 35 -3.84 -6.07 1.64
CA GLU A 35 -3.43 -6.23 3.03
C GLU A 35 -2.01 -6.83 3.16
N GLY A 36 -1.65 -7.75 2.27
CA GLY A 36 -0.28 -8.26 2.14
C GLY A 36 0.72 -7.13 1.83
N ALA A 37 0.44 -6.33 0.81
CA ALA A 37 1.29 -5.21 0.41
C ALA A 37 1.42 -4.16 1.52
N LEU A 38 0.33 -3.80 2.20
CA LEU A 38 0.35 -2.86 3.32
C LEU A 38 1.19 -3.38 4.50
N ARG A 39 1.16 -4.69 4.78
CA ARG A 39 2.04 -5.30 5.79
C ARG A 39 3.52 -5.16 5.42
N LEU A 40 3.86 -5.35 4.14
CA LEU A 40 5.24 -5.17 3.66
C LEU A 40 5.69 -3.71 3.77
N LEU A 41 4.84 -2.75 3.41
CA LEU A 41 5.14 -1.32 3.55
C LEU A 41 5.40 -0.92 5.00
N ARG A 42 4.60 -1.43 5.94
CA ARG A 42 4.83 -1.20 7.38
C ARG A 42 6.13 -1.80 7.90
N ALA A 43 6.60 -2.90 7.31
CA ALA A 43 7.91 -3.43 7.66
C ALA A 43 9.05 -2.46 7.25
N LEU A 44 8.86 -1.68 6.18
CA LEU A 44 9.82 -0.65 5.78
C LEU A 44 9.83 0.55 6.75
N GLU A 45 8.68 0.91 7.33
CA GLU A 45 8.58 1.99 8.33
C GLU A 45 9.40 1.70 9.61
N ALA A 46 9.66 0.43 9.89
CA ALA A 46 10.50 0.03 11.03
C ALA A 46 12.01 0.14 10.76
N ILE A 47 12.42 0.43 9.52
CA ILE A 47 13.82 0.55 9.16
C ILE A 47 14.32 1.93 9.60
N PRO A 48 15.34 2.00 10.47
CA PRO A 48 15.91 3.28 10.88
C PRO A 48 16.54 3.98 9.68
N LEU A 49 16.09 5.19 9.41
CA LEU A 49 16.73 6.08 8.45
C LEU A 49 17.93 6.76 9.11
N ARG A 50 18.95 7.09 8.30
CA ARG A 50 20.01 7.99 8.75
C ARG A 50 19.42 9.37 9.05
N GLU A 51 19.99 10.09 10.00
CA GLU A 51 19.55 11.44 10.37
C GLU A 51 19.59 12.43 9.19
N ASP A 52 20.51 12.21 8.24
CA ASP A 52 20.73 13.01 7.04
C ASP A 52 20.05 12.42 5.78
N ALA A 53 19.13 11.48 5.94
CA ALA A 53 18.44 10.85 4.82
C ALA A 53 17.44 11.83 4.16
N GLU A 54 17.80 12.33 2.99
CA GLU A 54 16.91 13.13 2.13
C GLU A 54 16.06 12.24 1.21
N PRO A 55 14.78 12.55 0.98
CA PRO A 55 13.96 11.87 -0.03
C PRO A 55 14.60 11.97 -1.42
N THR A 56 14.77 10.84 -2.10
CA THR A 56 15.30 10.81 -3.48
C THR A 56 14.26 10.30 -4.46
N THR A 57 14.19 10.94 -5.63
CA THR A 57 13.45 10.46 -6.81
C THR A 57 14.37 9.79 -7.84
N LEU A 58 15.68 9.81 -7.59
CA LEU A 58 16.70 9.21 -8.45
C LEU A 58 17.00 7.79 -7.95
N TYR A 59 16.46 6.79 -8.64
CA TYR A 59 16.85 5.41 -8.47
C TYR A 59 18.14 5.16 -9.24
N ARG A 60 19.25 4.95 -8.52
CA ARG A 60 20.47 4.40 -9.14
C ARG A 60 20.28 2.90 -9.28
N THR A 61 19.92 2.45 -10.48
CA THR A 61 19.98 1.03 -10.84
C THR A 61 21.46 0.65 -10.94
N VAL A 62 21.90 -0.24 -10.07
CA VAL A 62 23.20 -0.94 -10.18
C VAL A 62 23.05 -2.22 -10.97
#